data_AF-A0AAW2X699-F1
#
_entry.id   AF-A0AAW2X699-F1
#
_cell.length_a   1.000
_cell.length_b   1.000
_cell.length_c   1.000
_cell.angle_alpha   90.00
_cell.angle_beta   90.00
_cell.angle_gamma   90.00
#
_symmetry.space_group_name_H-M   'P 1'
#
loop_
_entity.id
_entity.type
_entity.pdbx_description
1 polymer ?
#
loop_
_entity_poly.entity_id
_entity_poly.type
_entity_poly.pdbx_seq_one_letter_code
_entity_poly.pdbx_strand_id
1 'polypeptide(L)'
;MKNGEIARARNCYERAVDKLGDDDEAEELFGAFAEFEEKCKETERARCIYKYALDHIPKGRAEELYKKFVAFEKQYGDREGIEDAIVAKRRFQYEDEVRKNPLNYDAWFDYIRLEESCGDKQRIEDVYERAIANIPPAQGISTCGFSPTKLCCSLCLKMIPHKKFTFTKIWLMAAHFEVRQLNIDRARRILGSAIGMAPKDKIFKKYIEIELQLGNIERCRKLYAKYLEWSPENCCAWSKFAELERSLGETERARALFELAIDQPTLDMPELLWKAYIDFEISEAEYERTRALYERLLDRTKHLKVWISYAKFEASAMDEGLQESDLRESDYEQKRKCLQRARAVFERALSYFRTSAPELKEERAMLLEEWLNMESSFGEVGDVDLVRAKLPKKLKKRRQIETEDGPAGICAIYIRTGIVYLLKLIETKLLAAATNSDIAITCRYEEYIDYLFPEETQTTNLKILEAAYKWKKQKIASDDD
;
A
#
# COMPACT_ATOMS: atom_id res chain seq x y z
N MET A 1 31.82 -12.25 49.35
CA MET A 1 31.25 -13.59 49.59
C MET A 1 31.86 -14.15 50.87
N LYS A 2 31.17 -14.07 52.01
CA LYS A 2 31.77 -14.48 53.30
C LYS A 2 31.61 -15.99 53.60
N ASN A 3 30.62 -16.66 53.00
CA ASN A 3 30.28 -18.07 53.29
C ASN A 3 30.27 -19.03 52.07
N GLY A 4 30.67 -18.59 50.87
CA GLY A 4 30.80 -19.45 49.67
C GLY A 4 29.51 -19.99 49.01
N GLU A 5 28.33 -19.77 49.59
CA GLU A 5 27.05 -20.28 49.07
C GLU A 5 26.43 -19.39 47.98
N ILE A 6 26.86 -19.57 46.72
CA ILE A 6 26.43 -18.75 45.57
C ILE A 6 24.93 -18.94 45.25
N ALA A 7 24.44 -20.18 45.26
CA ALA A 7 23.06 -20.48 44.88
C ALA A 7 22.02 -19.87 45.84
N ARG A 8 22.32 -19.85 47.14
CA ARG A 8 21.43 -19.24 48.14
C ARG A 8 21.44 -17.72 48.04
N ALA A 9 22.61 -17.11 47.83
CA ALA A 9 22.71 -15.67 47.64
C ALA A 9 21.94 -15.20 46.40
N ARG A 10 22.02 -15.93 45.27
CA ARG A 10 21.26 -15.62 44.06
C ARG A 10 19.75 -15.70 44.29
N ASN A 11 19.27 -16.75 44.95
CA ASN A 11 17.85 -16.89 45.28
C ASN A 11 17.34 -15.72 46.16
N CYS A 12 18.19 -15.23 47.08
CA CYS A 12 17.87 -14.04 47.86
C CYS A 12 17.72 -12.78 46.99
N TYR A 13 18.62 -12.58 46.01
CA TYR A 13 18.52 -11.45 45.07
C TYR A 13 17.31 -11.56 44.15
N GLU A 14 17.04 -12.73 43.56
CA GLU A 14 15.86 -12.96 42.72
C GLU A 14 14.57 -12.66 43.49
N ARG A 15 14.44 -13.17 44.72
CA ARG A 15 13.29 -12.89 45.59
C ARG A 15 13.20 -11.43 46.03
N ALA A 16 14.32 -10.71 46.08
CA ALA A 16 14.34 -9.28 46.40
C ALA A 16 13.89 -8.47 45.19
N VAL A 17 14.33 -8.81 43.98
CA VAL A 17 13.89 -8.17 42.73
C VAL A 17 12.39 -8.37 42.52
N ASP A 18 11.86 -9.57 42.78
CA ASP A 18 10.41 -9.86 42.67
C ASP A 18 9.55 -9.02 43.64
N LYS A 19 10.13 -8.54 44.75
CA LYS A 19 9.39 -7.85 45.83
C LYS A 19 9.58 -6.35 45.85
N LEU A 20 10.79 -5.89 45.52
CA LEU A 20 11.23 -4.50 45.65
C LEU A 20 11.57 -3.89 44.28
N GLY A 21 11.25 -4.58 43.17
CA GLY A 21 11.58 -4.14 41.81
C GLY A 21 10.99 -2.79 41.41
N ASP A 22 9.90 -2.37 42.07
CA ASP A 22 9.20 -1.11 41.81
C ASP A 22 9.44 -0.04 42.89
N ASP A 23 10.19 -0.37 43.95
CA ASP A 23 10.44 0.53 45.09
C ASP A 23 11.57 1.53 44.80
N ASP A 24 11.60 2.63 45.56
CA ASP A 24 12.60 3.70 45.41
C ASP A 24 14.05 3.24 45.64
N GLU A 25 14.25 2.10 46.33
CA GLU A 25 15.55 1.46 46.61
C GLU A 25 15.98 0.45 45.52
N ALA A 26 15.18 0.26 44.46
CA ALA A 26 15.46 -0.70 43.40
C ALA A 26 16.82 -0.45 42.71
N GLU A 27 17.25 0.81 42.59
CA GLU A 27 18.53 1.17 41.97
C GLU A 27 19.75 0.54 42.68
N GLU A 28 19.77 0.61 44.01
CA GLU A 28 20.84 0.03 44.82
C GLU A 28 20.81 -1.51 44.76
N LEU A 29 19.61 -2.09 44.76
CA LEU A 29 19.40 -3.53 44.66
C LEU A 29 19.91 -4.09 43.33
N PHE A 30 19.52 -3.50 42.19
CA PHE A 30 19.97 -3.94 40.88
C PHE A 30 21.47 -3.72 40.69
N GLY A 31 22.02 -2.61 41.19
CA GLY A 31 23.47 -2.36 41.18
C GLY A 31 24.24 -3.41 41.97
N ALA A 32 23.78 -3.76 43.18
CA ALA A 32 24.41 -4.78 44.02
C ALA A 32 24.25 -6.20 43.42
N PHE A 33 23.13 -6.49 42.77
CA PHE A 33 22.90 -7.79 42.13
C PHE A 33 23.79 -7.99 40.90
N ALA A 34 23.99 -6.94 40.09
CA ALA A 34 24.90 -7.00 38.96
C ALA A 34 26.37 -7.15 39.39
N GLU A 35 26.81 -6.43 40.43
CA GLU A 35 28.15 -6.60 41.03
C GLU A 35 28.35 -8.00 41.64
N PHE A 36 27.28 -8.65 42.11
CA PHE A 36 27.32 -10.02 42.61
C PHE A 36 27.56 -11.01 41.47
N GLU A 37 26.81 -10.92 40.37
CA GLU A 37 27.01 -11.80 39.21
C GLU A 37 28.38 -11.55 38.53
N GLU A 38 28.89 -10.31 38.56
CA GLU A 38 30.26 -9.98 38.14
C GLU A 38 31.29 -10.74 38.98
N LYS A 39 31.15 -10.74 40.32
CA LYS A 39 32.03 -11.51 41.22
C LYS A 39 31.92 -13.01 41.02
N CYS A 40 30.78 -13.50 40.52
CA CYS A 40 30.56 -14.89 40.11
C CYS A 40 31.10 -15.20 38.70
N LYS A 41 31.68 -14.23 37.98
CA LYS A 41 32.18 -14.32 36.60
C LYS A 41 31.09 -14.59 35.55
N GLU A 42 29.83 -14.34 35.87
CA GLU A 42 28.68 -14.48 34.97
C GLU A 42 28.39 -13.13 34.30
N THR A 43 29.27 -12.69 33.42
CA THR A 43 29.24 -11.35 32.81
C THR A 43 27.99 -11.13 31.94
N GLU A 44 27.51 -12.16 31.24
CA GLU A 44 26.27 -12.06 30.44
C GLU A 44 25.03 -11.83 31.30
N ARG A 45 24.95 -12.49 32.47
CA ARG A 45 23.84 -12.29 33.41
C ARG A 45 23.90 -10.89 34.03
N ALA A 46 25.09 -10.43 34.42
CA ALA A 46 25.29 -9.07 34.92
C ALA A 46 24.82 -8.02 33.88
N ARG A 47 25.14 -8.20 32.60
CA ARG A 47 24.68 -7.34 31.50
C ARG A 47 23.15 -7.34 31.36
N CYS A 48 22.51 -8.50 31.41
CA CYS A 48 21.04 -8.60 31.35
C CYS A 48 20.37 -7.89 32.53
N ILE A 49 20.94 -8.01 33.73
CA ILE A 49 20.44 -7.33 34.93
C ILE A 49 20.54 -5.81 34.78
N TYR A 50 21.69 -5.29 34.31
CA TYR A 50 21.84 -3.85 34.05
C TYR A 50 20.86 -3.32 33.00
N LYS A 51 20.65 -4.05 31.90
CA LYS A 51 19.67 -3.66 30.86
C LYS A 51 18.25 -3.66 31.42
N TYR A 52 17.85 -4.73 32.10
CA TYR A 52 16.54 -4.83 32.74
C TYR A 52 16.28 -3.68 33.72
N ALA A 53 17.26 -3.36 34.55
CA ALA A 53 17.17 -2.28 35.52
C ALA A 53 17.05 -0.88 34.85
N LEU A 54 17.76 -0.65 33.74
CA LEU A 54 17.66 0.60 32.97
C LEU A 54 16.33 0.76 32.22
N ASP A 55 15.64 -0.33 31.90
CA ASP A 55 14.33 -0.32 31.24
C ASP A 55 13.17 -0.08 32.24
N HIS A 56 13.31 -0.55 33.49
CA HIS A 56 12.25 -0.46 34.50
C HIS A 56 12.41 0.76 35.44
N ILE A 57 13.63 1.26 35.63
CA ILE A 57 13.86 2.47 36.43
C ILE A 57 13.71 3.72 35.55
N PRO A 58 12.94 4.73 35.98
CA PRO A 58 12.87 6.01 35.28
C PRO A 58 14.26 6.63 35.07
N LYS A 59 14.57 6.99 33.82
CA LYS A 59 15.89 7.48 33.37
C LYS A 59 16.45 8.70 34.13
N GLY A 60 15.60 9.45 34.82
CA GLY A 60 16.02 10.57 35.69
C GLY A 60 16.62 10.15 37.04
N ARG A 61 16.39 8.90 37.47
CA ARG A 61 16.93 8.33 38.71
C ARG A 61 18.10 7.38 38.46
N ALA A 62 18.11 6.66 37.34
CA ALA A 62 19.13 5.67 36.99
C ALA A 62 20.54 6.23 36.61
N GLU A 63 20.90 7.45 37.03
CA GLU A 63 22.19 8.05 36.64
C GLU A 63 23.38 7.30 37.27
N GLU A 64 23.23 6.85 38.51
CA GLU A 64 24.28 6.14 39.24
C GLU A 64 24.40 4.69 38.77
N LEU A 65 23.27 4.01 38.56
CA LEU A 65 23.23 2.70 37.91
C LEU A 65 23.86 2.72 36.52
N TYR A 66 23.61 3.76 35.72
CA TYR A 66 24.23 3.91 34.41
C TYR A 66 25.75 4.10 34.50
N LYS A 67 26.25 4.88 35.49
CA LYS A 67 27.69 5.03 35.73
C LYS A 67 28.32 3.66 36.05
N LYS A 68 27.65 2.82 36.85
CA LYS A 68 28.09 1.45 37.14
C LYS A 68 28.06 0.56 35.90
N PHE A 69 27.01 0.63 35.08
CA PHE A 69 26.91 -0.13 33.84
C PHE A 69 28.01 0.23 32.82
N VAL A 70 28.33 1.52 32.65
CA VAL A 70 29.44 1.94 31.78
C VAL A 70 30.79 1.47 32.32
N ALA A 71 31.00 1.50 33.64
CA ALA A 71 32.21 0.97 34.25
C ALA A 71 32.33 -0.55 34.02
N PHE A 72 31.22 -1.28 34.10
CA PHE A 72 31.13 -2.72 33.80
C PHE A 72 31.44 -3.03 32.33
N GLU A 73 30.78 -2.36 31.38
CA GLU A 73 31.05 -2.58 29.94
C GLU A 73 32.47 -2.15 29.56
N LYS A 74 33.06 -1.15 30.23
CA LYS A 74 34.47 -0.79 30.01
C LYS A 74 35.45 -1.90 30.44
N GLN A 75 35.08 -2.72 31.42
CA GLN A 75 35.92 -3.81 31.92
C GLN A 75 35.71 -5.12 31.17
N TYR A 76 34.48 -5.43 30.76
CA TYR A 76 34.10 -6.75 30.21
C TYR A 76 33.37 -6.70 28.86
N GLY A 77 33.11 -5.52 28.32
CA GLY A 77 32.32 -5.30 27.11
C GLY A 77 33.16 -5.16 25.83
N ASP A 78 32.48 -5.37 24.71
CA ASP A 78 33.01 -5.08 23.39
C ASP A 78 32.89 -3.58 23.08
N ARG A 79 33.83 -3.07 22.29
CA ARG A 79 33.90 -1.64 21.93
C ARG A 79 32.59 -1.11 21.34
N GLU A 80 31.93 -1.89 20.50
CA GLU A 80 30.66 -1.51 19.85
C GLU A 80 29.51 -1.41 20.85
N GLY A 81 29.40 -2.34 21.81
CA GLY A 81 28.36 -2.30 22.84
C GLY A 81 28.49 -1.12 23.80
N ILE A 82 29.72 -0.69 24.10
CA ILE A 82 29.99 0.53 24.88
C ILE A 82 29.56 1.77 24.11
N GLU A 83 29.89 1.85 22.83
CA GLU A 83 29.53 2.98 21.96
C GLU A 83 28.00 3.11 21.83
N ASP A 84 27.28 2.00 21.64
CA ASP A 84 25.81 1.98 21.58
C ASP A 84 25.14 2.44 22.87
N ALA A 85 25.64 1.99 24.02
CA ALA A 85 25.12 2.40 25.33
C ALA A 85 25.32 3.90 25.58
N ILE A 86 26.48 4.45 25.18
CA ILE A 86 26.80 5.88 25.30
C ILE A 86 25.90 6.72 24.37
N VAL A 87 25.72 6.28 23.12
CA VAL A 87 24.84 6.93 22.16
C VAL A 87 23.41 6.96 22.69
N ALA A 88 22.90 5.85 23.22
CA ALA A 88 21.54 5.78 23.74
C ALA A 88 21.28 6.77 24.90
N LYS A 89 22.25 6.97 25.80
CA LYS A 89 22.15 7.97 26.87
C LYS A 89 22.20 9.40 26.32
N ARG A 90 23.19 9.70 25.46
CA ARG A 90 23.31 11.04 24.87
C ARG A 90 22.07 11.41 24.06
N ARG A 91 21.49 10.45 23.34
CA ARG A 91 20.21 10.60 22.61
C ARG A 91 19.09 10.99 23.57
N PHE A 92 18.93 10.29 24.69
CA PHE A 92 17.91 10.63 25.67
C PHE A 92 18.13 12.00 26.30
N GLN A 93 19.39 12.36 26.62
CA GLN A 93 19.74 13.68 27.15
C GLN A 93 19.36 14.79 26.19
N TYR A 94 19.78 14.69 24.93
CA TYR A 94 19.44 15.69 23.92
C TYR A 94 17.94 15.75 23.62
N GLU A 95 17.22 14.61 23.61
CA GLU A 95 15.77 14.61 23.47
C GLU A 95 15.07 15.34 24.62
N ASP A 96 15.55 15.18 25.86
CA ASP A 96 15.01 15.86 27.03
C ASP A 96 15.35 17.36 27.02
N GLU A 97 16.57 17.73 26.65
CA GLU A 97 17.00 19.14 26.49
C GLU A 97 16.19 19.87 25.41
N VAL A 98 15.97 19.21 24.27
CA VAL A 98 15.14 19.70 23.18
C VAL A 98 13.67 19.80 23.59
N ARG A 99 13.17 18.85 24.37
CA ARG A 99 11.79 18.90 24.89
C ARG A 99 11.61 20.06 25.87
N LYS A 100 12.58 20.29 26.75
CA LYS A 100 12.57 21.40 27.72
C LYS A 100 12.65 22.75 27.03
N ASN A 101 13.58 22.90 26.08
CA ASN A 101 13.81 24.15 25.34
C ASN A 101 13.89 23.88 23.82
N PRO A 102 12.74 23.88 23.11
CA PRO A 102 12.72 23.61 21.66
C PRO A 102 13.48 24.64 20.80
N LEU A 103 13.78 25.81 21.36
CA LEU A 103 14.52 26.90 20.69
C LEU A 103 16.04 26.85 20.96
N ASN A 104 16.54 25.89 21.74
CA ASN A 104 17.97 25.74 21.99
C ASN A 104 18.65 25.04 20.80
N TYR A 105 19.17 25.84 19.85
CA TYR A 105 19.82 25.32 18.65
C TYR A 105 21.12 24.58 18.91
N ASP A 106 21.86 24.93 19.97
CA ASP A 106 23.11 24.24 20.31
C ASP A 106 22.82 22.78 20.70
N ALA A 107 21.77 22.55 21.49
CA ALA A 107 21.30 21.19 21.82
C ALA A 107 20.82 20.42 20.58
N TRP A 108 20.13 21.08 19.65
CA TRP A 108 19.75 20.47 18.37
C TRP A 108 20.97 20.11 17.51
N PHE A 109 22.00 20.97 17.45
CA PHE A 109 23.21 20.69 16.68
C PHE A 109 24.01 19.53 17.27
N ASP A 110 24.13 19.47 18.58
CA ASP A 110 24.81 18.37 19.25
C ASP A 110 24.03 17.05 19.11
N TYR A 111 22.70 17.11 19.14
CA TYR A 111 21.84 15.96 18.86
C TYR A 111 22.01 15.43 17.43
N ILE A 112 22.03 16.34 16.45
CA ILE A 112 22.23 16.00 15.04
C ILE A 112 23.61 15.37 14.83
N ARG A 113 24.67 15.94 15.40
CA ARG A 113 26.03 15.40 15.29
C ARG A 113 26.13 14.00 15.89
N LEU A 114 25.40 13.73 16.98
CA LEU A 114 25.30 12.39 17.55
C LEU A 114 24.66 11.41 16.56
N GLU A 115 23.51 11.74 15.98
CA GLU A 115 22.85 10.86 15.01
C GLU A 115 23.66 10.69 13.72
N GLU A 116 24.36 11.74 13.25
CA GLU A 116 25.28 11.66 12.11
C GLU A 116 26.44 10.70 12.38
N SER A 117 26.94 10.64 13.62
CA SER A 117 27.97 9.67 14.01
C SER A 117 27.47 8.23 14.04
N CYS A 118 26.17 8.01 14.25
CA CYS A 118 25.54 6.68 14.23
C CYS A 118 25.22 6.21 12.81
N GLY A 119 25.01 7.14 11.87
CA GLY A 119 24.78 6.84 10.46
C GLY A 119 23.38 6.32 10.10
N ASP A 120 22.43 6.34 11.03
CA ASP A 120 21.04 5.91 10.78
C ASP A 120 20.27 6.98 9.99
N LYS A 121 20.13 6.75 8.67
CA LYS A 121 19.56 7.72 7.73
C LYS A 121 18.15 8.18 8.10
N GLN A 122 17.28 7.28 8.55
CA GLN A 122 15.89 7.61 8.86
C GLN A 122 15.80 8.49 10.10
N ARG A 123 16.53 8.13 11.16
CA ARG A 123 16.56 8.92 12.40
C ARG A 123 17.20 10.29 12.20
N ILE A 124 18.27 10.36 11.40
CA ILE A 124 18.88 11.63 11.02
C ILE A 124 17.83 12.51 10.33
N GLU A 125 17.13 11.99 9.32
CA GLU A 125 16.06 12.73 8.62
C GLU A 125 14.98 13.24 9.59
N ASP A 126 14.49 12.39 10.50
CA ASP A 126 13.47 12.76 11.49
C ASP A 126 13.96 13.84 12.47
N VAL A 127 15.20 13.76 12.97
CA VAL A 127 15.78 14.76 13.88
C VAL A 127 15.93 16.11 13.18
N TYR A 128 16.43 16.10 11.95
CA TYR A 128 16.51 17.31 11.14
C TYR A 128 15.12 17.91 10.87
N GLU A 129 14.12 17.09 10.51
CA GLU A 129 12.76 17.56 10.27
C GLU A 129 12.12 18.21 11.51
N ARG A 130 12.34 17.61 12.69
CA ARG A 130 11.88 18.18 13.97
C ARG A 130 12.61 19.46 14.33
N ALA A 131 13.94 19.51 14.15
CA ALA A 131 14.73 20.71 14.39
C ALA A 131 14.26 21.89 13.51
N ILE A 132 13.98 21.61 12.23
CA ILE A 132 13.53 22.62 11.26
C ILE A 132 12.08 23.05 11.51
N ALA A 133 11.25 22.25 12.18
CA ALA A 133 9.89 22.64 12.53
C ALA A 133 9.86 23.75 13.61
N ASN A 134 10.87 23.82 14.48
CA ASN A 134 10.91 24.70 15.65
C ASN A 134 11.64 26.04 15.40
N ILE A 135 11.34 26.69 14.28
CA ILE A 135 11.92 28.00 13.92
C ILE A 135 11.43 29.07 14.92
N PRO A 136 12.30 29.97 15.44
CA PRO A 136 11.90 30.95 16.42
C PRO A 136 11.05 32.02 15.72
N PRO A 137 9.97 32.51 16.34
CA PRO A 137 9.39 33.78 15.92
C PRO A 137 10.44 34.87 16.18
N ALA A 138 10.89 35.54 15.11
CA ALA A 138 11.93 36.55 15.15
C ALA A 138 11.54 37.74 16.04
N GLN A 139 11.95 37.73 17.30
CA GLN A 139 11.95 38.90 18.17
C GLN A 139 13.37 39.09 18.68
N GLY A 140 14.09 40.07 18.12
CA GLY A 140 15.36 40.51 18.73
C GLY A 140 16.50 40.98 17.83
N ILE A 141 16.32 41.23 16.53
CA ILE A 141 17.37 41.90 15.72
C ILE A 141 16.72 42.97 14.85
N SER A 142 16.40 44.11 15.46
CA SER A 142 15.74 45.28 14.86
C SER A 142 16.73 46.41 14.50
N THR A 143 17.97 46.09 14.13
CA THR A 143 18.97 47.14 13.77
C THR A 143 19.73 46.93 12.46
N CYS A 144 19.38 45.94 11.63
CA CYS A 144 19.93 45.87 10.28
C CYS A 144 18.82 45.53 9.27
N GLY A 145 18.64 46.39 8.26
CA GLY A 145 17.64 46.26 7.19
C GLY A 145 17.87 45.10 6.20
N PHE A 146 18.34 43.96 6.68
CA PHE A 146 18.44 42.70 5.93
C PHE A 146 17.71 41.62 6.72
N SER A 147 16.60 41.11 6.17
CA SER A 147 15.76 40.08 6.82
C SER A 147 16.61 38.86 7.26
N PRO A 148 16.70 38.53 8.57
CA PRO A 148 17.53 37.44 9.12
C PRO A 148 17.27 36.06 8.51
N THR A 149 16.04 35.84 8.02
CA THR A 149 15.60 34.65 7.29
C THR A 149 16.33 34.44 5.96
N LYS A 150 16.79 35.50 5.28
CA LYS A 150 17.65 35.38 4.06
C LYS A 150 19.00 34.77 4.42
N LEU A 151 19.59 35.20 5.52
CA LEU A 151 20.89 34.70 5.97
C LEU A 151 20.76 33.24 6.41
N CYS A 152 19.76 32.93 7.24
CA CYS A 152 19.50 31.59 7.73
C CYS A 152 19.25 30.58 6.59
N CYS A 153 18.35 30.87 5.64
CA CYS A 153 18.14 29.98 4.50
C CYS A 153 19.39 29.82 3.62
N SER A 154 20.16 30.89 3.40
CA SER A 154 21.39 30.81 2.60
C SER A 154 22.54 30.08 3.29
N LEU A 155 22.62 30.15 4.62
CA LEU A 155 23.56 29.42 5.47
C LEU A 155 23.16 27.94 5.55
N CYS A 156 21.88 27.63 5.80
CA CYS A 156 21.38 26.25 5.80
C CYS A 156 21.62 25.55 4.46
N LEU A 157 21.45 26.26 3.33
CA LEU A 157 21.77 25.71 2.01
C LEU A 157 23.28 25.50 1.77
N LYS A 158 24.17 26.20 2.47
CA LYS A 158 25.63 26.00 2.37
C LYS A 158 26.15 24.95 3.35
N MET A 159 25.51 24.81 4.51
CA MET A 159 25.94 23.92 5.59
C MET A 159 25.52 22.47 5.38
N ILE A 160 24.47 22.23 4.59
CA ILE A 160 23.94 20.88 4.37
C ILE A 160 24.67 20.18 3.21
N PRO A 161 25.20 18.96 3.42
CA PRO A 161 25.75 18.14 2.35
C PRO A 161 24.63 17.58 1.43
N HIS A 162 24.19 18.37 0.45
CA HIS A 162 23.10 18.01 -0.47
C HIS A 162 23.36 16.76 -1.35
N LYS A 163 24.62 16.30 -1.41
CA LYS A 163 25.02 15.05 -2.11
C LYS A 163 24.73 13.78 -1.31
N LYS A 164 24.64 13.86 0.02
CA LYS A 164 24.38 12.71 0.90
C LYS A 164 22.94 12.67 1.39
N PHE A 165 22.36 13.86 1.67
CA PHE A 165 21.00 14.01 2.17
C PHE A 165 20.23 15.02 1.32
N THR A 166 19.00 14.67 0.96
CA THR A 166 18.16 15.48 0.07
C THR A 166 17.00 16.09 0.85
N PHE A 167 17.26 17.21 1.53
CA PHE A 167 16.26 17.92 2.33
C PHE A 167 15.36 18.80 1.46
N THR A 168 14.39 18.19 0.79
CA THR A 168 13.41 18.87 -0.07
C THR A 168 12.68 20.00 0.65
N LYS A 169 12.33 19.83 1.92
CA LYS A 169 11.59 20.82 2.71
C LYS A 169 12.32 22.15 2.84
N ILE A 170 13.65 22.13 2.99
CA ILE A 170 14.48 23.34 3.15
C ILE A 170 14.51 24.16 1.86
N TRP A 171 14.69 23.47 0.72
CA TRP A 171 14.65 24.11 -0.59
C TRP A 171 13.30 24.78 -0.85
N LEU A 172 12.20 24.12 -0.48
CA LEU A 172 10.86 24.67 -0.60
C LEU A 172 10.63 25.86 0.34
N MET A 173 11.05 25.76 1.61
CA MET A 173 10.93 26.87 2.57
C MET A 173 11.74 28.09 2.14
N ALA A 174 12.96 27.89 1.64
CA ALA A 174 13.79 28.96 1.10
C ALA A 174 13.14 29.63 -0.12
N ALA A 175 12.60 28.83 -1.05
CA ALA A 175 11.90 29.35 -2.22
C ALA A 175 10.64 30.14 -1.82
N HIS A 176 9.80 29.60 -0.94
CA HIS A 176 8.61 30.30 -0.43
C HIS A 176 8.94 31.61 0.28
N PHE A 177 10.04 31.62 1.03
CA PHE A 177 10.50 32.84 1.67
C PHE A 177 10.95 33.89 0.65
N GLU A 178 11.69 33.52 -0.40
CA GLU A 178 12.07 34.47 -1.46
C GLU A 178 10.86 34.95 -2.27
N VAL A 179 9.84 34.10 -2.49
CA VAL A 179 8.56 34.50 -3.11
C VAL A 179 7.84 35.53 -2.23
N ARG A 180 7.78 35.33 -0.91
CA ARG A 180 7.23 36.34 0.03
C ARG A 180 7.97 37.67 0.00
N GLN A 181 9.28 37.62 -0.27
CA GLN A 181 10.12 38.82 -0.41
C GLN A 181 10.08 39.41 -1.83
N LEU A 182 9.19 38.91 -2.70
CA LEU A 182 9.02 39.30 -4.10
C LEU A 182 10.28 39.12 -4.97
N ASN A 183 11.26 38.34 -4.50
CA ASN A 183 12.50 38.06 -5.24
C ASN A 183 12.35 36.78 -6.07
N ILE A 184 11.52 36.84 -7.11
CA ILE A 184 11.16 35.68 -7.94
C ILE A 184 12.40 35.07 -8.61
N ASP A 185 13.33 35.87 -9.11
CA ASP A 185 14.54 35.36 -9.78
C ASP A 185 15.48 34.60 -8.84
N ARG A 186 15.49 34.98 -7.56
CA ARG A 186 16.25 34.25 -6.54
C ARG A 186 15.54 32.96 -6.17
N ALA A 187 14.21 32.98 -6.00
CA ALA A 187 13.42 31.78 -5.79
C ALA A 187 13.61 30.76 -6.92
N ARG A 188 13.60 31.21 -8.19
CA ARG A 188 13.88 30.40 -9.37
C ARG A 188 15.26 29.78 -9.36
N ARG A 189 16.30 30.55 -9.03
CA ARG A 189 17.67 30.02 -8.91
C ARG A 189 17.77 28.94 -7.84
N ILE A 190 17.13 29.17 -6.69
CA ILE A 190 17.10 28.20 -5.57
C ILE A 190 16.40 26.91 -5.99
N LEU A 191 15.22 26.99 -6.61
CA LEU A 191 14.49 25.81 -7.09
C LEU A 191 15.19 25.10 -8.25
N GLY A 192 15.82 25.85 -9.16
CA GLY A 192 16.65 25.32 -10.23
C GLY A 192 17.88 24.57 -9.69
N SER A 193 18.58 25.13 -8.69
CA SER A 193 19.66 24.43 -8.00
C SER A 193 19.17 23.20 -7.24
N ALA A 194 17.96 23.25 -6.67
CA ALA A 194 17.36 22.12 -5.98
C ALA A 194 17.11 20.95 -6.94
N ILE A 195 16.59 21.20 -8.15
CA ILE A 195 16.42 20.17 -9.18
C ILE A 195 17.76 19.58 -9.61
N GLY A 196 18.80 20.41 -9.76
CA GLY A 196 20.12 19.95 -10.17
C GLY A 196 20.87 19.14 -9.11
N MET A 197 20.72 19.49 -7.83
CA MET A 197 21.39 18.80 -6.72
C MET A 197 20.61 17.62 -6.16
N ALA A 198 19.27 17.72 -6.14
CA ALA A 198 18.39 16.80 -5.45
C ALA A 198 17.03 16.68 -6.17
N PRO A 199 16.97 16.02 -7.34
CA PRO A 199 15.71 15.88 -8.06
C PRO A 199 14.74 14.99 -7.26
N LYS A 200 13.59 15.55 -6.86
CA LYS A 200 12.47 14.82 -6.27
C LYS A 200 11.15 15.34 -6.83
N ASP A 201 10.19 14.44 -6.94
CA ASP A 201 8.79 14.70 -7.32
C ASP A 201 8.19 15.94 -6.62
N LYS A 202 8.37 16.04 -5.30
CA LYS A 202 7.80 17.13 -4.50
C LYS A 202 8.36 18.51 -4.90
N ILE A 203 9.61 18.58 -5.35
CA ILE A 203 10.24 19.84 -5.79
C ILE A 203 9.67 20.28 -7.12
N PHE A 204 9.55 19.36 -8.09
CA PHE A 204 8.93 19.66 -9.39
C PHE A 204 7.49 20.13 -9.20
N LYS A 205 6.68 19.37 -8.45
CA LYS A 205 5.27 19.72 -8.17
C LYS A 205 5.14 21.11 -7.57
N LYS A 206 5.96 21.45 -6.56
CA LYS A 206 5.86 22.76 -5.90
C LYS A 206 6.44 23.90 -6.75
N TYR A 207 7.49 23.65 -7.52
CA TYR A 207 8.03 24.67 -8.41
C TYR A 207 7.04 25.02 -9.53
N ILE A 208 6.41 24.01 -10.12
CA ILE A 208 5.35 24.20 -11.12
C ILE A 208 4.17 24.97 -10.53
N GLU A 209 3.72 24.63 -9.31
CA GLU A 209 2.65 25.35 -8.62
C GLU A 209 2.98 26.84 -8.44
N ILE A 210 4.22 27.16 -8.05
CA ILE A 210 4.69 28.55 -7.90
C ILE A 210 4.71 29.27 -9.27
N GLU A 211 5.24 28.65 -10.32
CA GLU A 211 5.28 29.29 -11.65
C GLU A 211 3.88 29.45 -12.27
N LEU A 212 2.96 28.53 -11.98
CA LEU A 212 1.56 28.62 -12.37
C LEU A 212 0.85 29.79 -11.66
N GLN A 213 1.09 29.96 -10.36
CA GLN A 213 0.59 31.12 -9.60
C GLN A 213 1.16 32.45 -10.14
N LEU A 214 2.38 32.43 -10.68
CA LEU A 214 3.00 33.59 -11.31
C LEU A 214 2.58 33.78 -12.79
N GLY A 215 1.76 32.89 -13.35
CA GLY A 215 1.27 32.95 -14.73
C GLY A 215 2.32 32.65 -15.81
N ASN A 216 3.50 32.11 -15.46
CA ASN A 216 4.59 31.87 -16.42
C ASN A 216 4.45 30.49 -17.10
N ILE A 217 3.47 30.37 -18.00
CA ILE A 217 3.11 29.10 -18.66
C ILE A 217 4.27 28.47 -19.44
N GLU A 218 5.08 29.26 -20.15
CA GLU A 218 6.22 28.73 -20.92
C GLU A 218 7.28 28.08 -20.02
N ARG A 219 7.49 28.63 -18.81
CA ARG A 219 8.37 28.00 -17.82
C ARG A 219 7.74 26.72 -17.27
N CYS A 220 6.43 26.71 -17.01
CA CYS A 220 5.73 25.49 -16.61
C CYS A 220 5.96 24.36 -17.63
N ARG A 221 5.87 24.65 -18.94
CA ARG A 221 6.19 23.68 -20.01
C ARG A 221 7.61 23.16 -19.94
N LYS A 222 8.60 24.05 -19.82
CA LYS A 222 10.02 23.67 -19.68
C LYS A 222 10.27 22.82 -18.43
N LEU A 223 9.56 23.11 -17.34
CA LEU A 223 9.66 22.35 -16.09
C LEU A 223 9.01 20.97 -16.21
N TYR A 224 7.84 20.86 -16.84
CA TYR A 224 7.22 19.57 -17.11
C TYR A 224 8.06 18.72 -18.05
N ALA A 225 8.62 19.30 -19.12
CA ALA A 225 9.55 18.59 -20.01
C ALA A 225 10.75 18.03 -19.23
N LYS A 226 11.40 18.86 -18.41
CA LYS A 226 12.51 18.42 -17.56
C LYS A 226 12.10 17.39 -16.50
N TYR A 227 10.86 17.48 -16.01
CA TYR A 227 10.32 16.51 -15.06
C TYR A 227 10.14 15.14 -15.72
N LEU A 228 9.62 15.11 -16.94
CA LEU A 228 9.44 13.88 -17.71
C LEU A 228 10.75 13.30 -18.21
N GLU A 229 11.75 14.12 -18.54
CA GLU A 229 13.13 13.66 -18.83
C GLU A 229 13.74 12.91 -17.64
N TRP A 230 13.45 13.36 -16.41
CA TRP A 230 13.97 12.73 -15.19
C TRP A 230 13.15 11.48 -14.78
N SER A 231 11.82 11.54 -14.89
CA SER A 231 10.93 10.42 -14.56
C SER A 231 9.89 10.18 -15.67
N PRO A 232 10.24 9.44 -16.74
CA PRO A 232 9.30 9.09 -17.80
C PRO A 232 8.19 8.13 -17.33
N GLU A 233 8.46 7.34 -16.30
CA GLU A 233 7.56 6.31 -15.76
C GLU A 233 6.35 6.89 -15.00
N ASN A 234 6.44 8.16 -14.59
CA ASN A 234 5.48 8.79 -13.70
C ASN A 234 4.21 9.24 -14.45
N CYS A 235 3.18 8.38 -14.48
CA CYS A 235 1.90 8.68 -15.13
C CYS A 235 1.22 9.95 -14.60
N CYS A 236 1.35 10.25 -13.29
CA CYS A 236 0.74 11.44 -12.70
C CYS A 236 1.34 12.73 -13.25
N ALA A 237 2.64 12.72 -13.58
CA ALA A 237 3.30 13.86 -14.21
C ALA A 237 2.77 14.10 -15.63
N TRP A 238 2.59 13.03 -16.41
CA TRP A 238 1.99 13.10 -17.75
C TRP A 238 0.56 13.64 -17.72
N SER A 239 -0.30 13.10 -16.85
CA SER A 239 -1.69 13.56 -16.73
C SER A 239 -1.77 15.05 -16.35
N LYS A 240 -0.97 15.50 -15.37
CA LYS A 240 -0.95 16.91 -14.96
C LYS A 240 -0.40 17.85 -16.03
N PHE A 241 0.52 17.38 -16.85
CA PHE A 241 1.02 18.18 -17.96
C PHE A 241 -0.05 18.34 -19.05
N ALA A 242 -0.75 17.26 -19.38
CA ALA A 242 -1.88 17.32 -20.31
C ALA A 242 -3.04 18.18 -19.78
N GLU A 243 -3.37 18.08 -18.49
CA GLU A 243 -4.36 18.95 -17.82
C GLU A 243 -3.99 20.43 -17.90
N LEU A 244 -2.69 20.77 -17.78
CA LEU A 244 -2.22 22.13 -17.96
C LEU A 244 -2.45 22.60 -19.41
N GLU A 245 -2.06 21.83 -20.41
CA GLU A 245 -2.27 22.21 -21.83
C GLU A 245 -3.77 22.33 -22.16
N ARG A 246 -4.62 21.45 -21.58
CA ARG A 246 -6.07 21.57 -21.67
C ARG A 246 -6.58 22.88 -21.08
N SER A 247 -6.09 23.27 -19.91
CA SER A 247 -6.49 24.56 -19.27
C SER A 247 -6.12 25.79 -20.10
N LEU A 248 -5.18 25.64 -21.04
CA LEU A 248 -4.75 26.69 -21.96
C LEU A 248 -5.49 26.66 -23.30
N GLY A 249 -6.37 25.66 -23.52
CA GLY A 249 -7.08 25.44 -24.78
C GLY A 249 -6.25 24.76 -25.88
N GLU A 250 -5.04 24.29 -25.56
CA GLU A 250 -4.11 23.67 -26.52
C GLU A 250 -4.37 22.16 -26.63
N THR A 251 -5.55 21.81 -27.14
CA THR A 251 -6.06 20.42 -27.16
C THR A 251 -5.18 19.48 -27.99
N GLU A 252 -4.64 19.94 -29.12
CA GLU A 252 -3.73 19.15 -29.97
C GLU A 252 -2.42 18.81 -29.24
N ARG A 253 -1.88 19.74 -28.45
CA ARG A 253 -0.68 19.47 -27.65
C ARG A 253 -0.98 18.49 -26.53
N ALA A 254 -2.11 18.64 -25.84
CA ALA A 254 -2.54 17.69 -24.81
C ALA A 254 -2.65 16.26 -25.38
N ARG A 255 -3.22 16.10 -26.59
CA ARG A 255 -3.29 14.81 -27.30
C ARG A 255 -1.90 14.25 -27.63
N ALA A 256 -1.02 15.07 -28.18
CA ALA A 256 0.35 14.66 -28.49
C ALA A 256 1.11 14.19 -27.24
N LEU A 257 0.86 14.82 -26.08
CA LEU A 257 1.42 14.38 -24.80
C LEU A 257 0.88 13.02 -24.35
N PHE A 258 -0.42 12.78 -24.50
CA PHE A 258 -1.02 11.48 -24.18
C PHE A 258 -0.49 10.36 -25.09
N GLU A 259 -0.38 10.59 -26.39
CA GLU A 259 0.21 9.61 -27.31
C GLU A 259 1.69 9.33 -26.96
N LEU A 260 2.48 10.37 -26.68
CA LEU A 260 3.87 10.21 -26.25
C LEU A 260 3.99 9.40 -24.95
N ALA A 261 3.04 9.58 -24.04
CA ALA A 261 2.99 8.85 -22.79
C ALA A 261 2.63 7.35 -23.02
N ILE A 262 1.70 7.05 -23.93
CA ILE A 262 1.30 5.67 -24.28
C ILE A 262 2.38 4.91 -25.03
N ASP A 263 3.22 5.62 -25.78
CA ASP A 263 4.39 5.08 -26.48
C ASP A 263 5.55 4.73 -25.53
N GLN A 264 5.52 5.19 -24.27
CA GLN A 264 6.55 4.81 -23.30
C GLN A 264 6.47 3.31 -22.96
N PRO A 265 7.62 2.60 -22.95
CA PRO A 265 7.66 1.15 -22.72
C PRO A 265 7.41 0.75 -21.26
N THR A 266 7.71 1.63 -20.31
CA THR A 266 7.58 1.38 -18.86
C THR A 266 6.79 2.50 -18.21
N LEU A 267 5.58 2.16 -17.77
CA LEU A 267 4.65 3.06 -17.08
C LEU A 267 4.26 2.41 -15.75
N ASP A 268 4.28 3.18 -14.66
CA ASP A 268 4.00 2.67 -13.30
C ASP A 268 2.54 2.21 -13.18
N MET A 269 1.60 3.10 -13.56
CA MET A 269 0.16 2.83 -13.53
C MET A 269 -0.49 3.22 -14.87
N PRO A 270 -0.44 2.35 -15.90
CA PRO A 270 -0.96 2.65 -17.23
C PRO A 270 -2.48 2.90 -17.22
N GLU A 271 -3.23 2.19 -16.38
CA GLU A 271 -4.70 2.28 -16.31
C GLU A 271 -5.19 3.70 -16.00
N LEU A 272 -4.51 4.40 -15.09
CA LEU A 272 -4.85 5.78 -14.73
C LEU A 272 -4.62 6.74 -15.89
N LEU A 273 -3.55 6.52 -16.66
CA LEU A 273 -3.22 7.33 -17.83
C LEU A 273 -4.25 7.13 -18.95
N TRP A 274 -4.62 5.88 -19.26
CA TRP A 274 -5.67 5.57 -20.24
C TRP A 274 -7.02 6.18 -19.84
N LYS A 275 -7.41 6.04 -18.56
CA LYS A 275 -8.62 6.67 -18.05
C LYS A 275 -8.58 8.19 -18.22
N ALA A 276 -7.47 8.84 -17.83
CA ALA A 276 -7.32 10.29 -17.98
C ALA A 276 -7.39 10.73 -19.44
N TYR A 277 -6.83 9.94 -20.37
CA TYR A 277 -6.88 10.26 -21.80
C TYR A 277 -8.30 10.10 -22.38
N ILE A 278 -9.01 9.04 -21.99
CA ILE A 278 -10.39 8.81 -22.39
C ILE A 278 -11.29 9.91 -21.82
N ASP A 279 -11.18 10.23 -20.54
CA ASP A 279 -11.95 11.31 -19.90
C ASP A 279 -11.67 12.67 -20.57
N PHE A 280 -10.43 12.88 -21.03
CA PHE A 280 -10.06 14.07 -21.80
C PHE A 280 -10.80 14.15 -23.14
N GLU A 281 -10.75 13.12 -23.99
CA GLU A 281 -11.44 13.15 -25.29
C GLU A 281 -12.97 13.18 -25.14
N ILE A 282 -13.52 12.56 -24.08
CA ILE A 282 -14.94 12.69 -23.72
C ILE A 282 -15.27 14.15 -23.40
N SER A 283 -14.43 14.85 -22.63
CA SER A 283 -14.66 16.26 -22.29
C SER A 283 -14.54 17.21 -23.47
N GLU A 284 -13.79 16.84 -24.51
CA GLU A 284 -13.68 17.59 -25.76
C GLU A 284 -14.73 17.17 -26.81
N ALA A 285 -15.65 16.25 -26.45
CA ALA A 285 -16.71 15.71 -27.31
C ALA A 285 -16.23 15.04 -28.62
N GLU A 286 -14.99 14.54 -28.65
CA GLU A 286 -14.42 13.83 -29.80
C GLU A 286 -14.74 12.32 -29.72
N TYR A 287 -15.99 11.98 -30.06
CA TYR A 287 -16.51 10.63 -29.88
C TYR A 287 -15.81 9.58 -30.77
N GLU A 288 -15.49 9.91 -32.02
CA GLU A 288 -14.82 8.98 -32.95
C GLU A 288 -13.42 8.59 -32.46
N ARG A 289 -12.68 9.54 -31.89
CA ARG A 289 -11.34 9.28 -31.32
C ARG A 289 -11.45 8.46 -30.05
N THR A 290 -12.41 8.79 -29.19
CA THR A 290 -12.66 8.01 -27.97
C THR A 290 -12.96 6.55 -28.29
N ARG A 291 -13.73 6.27 -29.35
CA ARG A 291 -13.96 4.88 -29.83
C ARG A 291 -12.67 4.21 -30.28
N ALA A 292 -11.85 4.90 -31.07
CA ALA A 292 -10.56 4.36 -31.50
C ALA A 292 -9.62 4.07 -30.32
N LEU A 293 -9.65 4.90 -29.27
CA LEU A 293 -8.91 4.67 -28.03
C LEU A 293 -9.41 3.46 -27.26
N TYR A 294 -10.73 3.27 -27.15
CA TYR A 294 -11.29 2.07 -26.53
C TYR A 294 -10.92 0.80 -27.30
N GLU A 295 -10.96 0.81 -28.63
CA GLU A 295 -10.54 -0.36 -29.43
C GLU A 295 -9.04 -0.65 -29.22
N ARG A 296 -8.17 0.37 -29.23
CA ARG A 296 -6.73 0.23 -28.90
C ARG A 296 -6.52 -0.32 -27.48
N LEU A 297 -7.33 0.13 -26.51
CA LEU A 297 -7.24 -0.34 -25.13
C LEU A 297 -7.69 -1.80 -25.02
N LEU A 298 -8.76 -2.19 -25.72
CA LEU A 298 -9.27 -3.57 -25.76
C LEU A 298 -8.30 -4.54 -26.45
N ASP A 299 -7.50 -4.07 -27.41
CA ASP A 299 -6.42 -4.87 -28.00
C ASP A 299 -5.31 -5.17 -26.98
N ARG A 300 -5.05 -4.26 -26.04
CA ARG A 300 -4.04 -4.42 -24.98
C ARG A 300 -4.58 -5.18 -23.77
N THR A 301 -5.74 -4.77 -23.25
CA THR A 301 -6.34 -5.31 -22.03
C THR A 301 -7.83 -5.60 -22.21
N LYS A 302 -8.23 -6.84 -21.92
CA LYS A 302 -9.62 -7.31 -22.08
C LYS A 302 -10.32 -7.47 -20.73
N HIS A 303 -10.08 -6.53 -19.82
CA HIS A 303 -10.70 -6.54 -18.51
C HIS A 303 -12.18 -6.11 -18.57
N LEU A 304 -13.00 -6.70 -17.72
CA LEU A 304 -14.43 -6.39 -17.60
C LEU A 304 -14.72 -4.88 -17.48
N LYS A 305 -13.94 -4.17 -16.65
CA LYS A 305 -14.15 -2.73 -16.41
C LYS A 305 -14.03 -1.90 -17.69
N VAL A 306 -13.13 -2.27 -18.61
CA VAL A 306 -12.93 -1.56 -19.88
C VAL A 306 -14.16 -1.72 -20.78
N TRP A 307 -14.70 -2.95 -20.87
CA TRP A 307 -15.94 -3.21 -21.61
C TRP A 307 -17.12 -2.43 -21.05
N ILE A 308 -17.28 -2.41 -19.72
CA ILE A 308 -18.35 -1.65 -19.06
C ILE A 308 -18.17 -0.15 -19.32
N SER A 309 -16.96 0.40 -19.17
CA SER A 309 -16.71 1.82 -19.44
C SER A 309 -16.99 2.18 -20.90
N TYR A 310 -16.64 1.30 -21.85
CA TYR A 310 -16.88 1.56 -23.26
C TYR A 310 -18.39 1.56 -23.58
N ALA A 311 -19.14 0.61 -23.05
CA ALA A 311 -20.59 0.58 -23.22
C ALA A 311 -21.29 1.78 -22.56
N LYS A 312 -20.85 2.16 -21.35
CA LYS A 312 -21.34 3.37 -20.66
C LYS A 312 -21.04 4.64 -21.44
N PHE A 313 -19.86 4.73 -22.05
CA PHE A 313 -19.51 5.84 -22.93
C PHE A 313 -20.42 5.92 -24.16
N GLU A 314 -20.67 4.82 -24.88
CA GLU A 314 -21.59 4.84 -26.03
C GLU A 314 -23.03 5.19 -25.62
N ALA A 315 -23.43 4.84 -24.40
CA ALA A 315 -24.70 5.25 -23.82
C ALA A 315 -24.72 6.75 -23.43
N SER A 316 -23.61 7.27 -22.89
CA SER A 316 -23.50 8.65 -22.39
C SER A 316 -23.05 9.67 -23.43
N ALA A 317 -22.63 9.26 -24.62
CA ALA A 317 -22.11 10.12 -25.70
C ALA A 317 -23.11 11.19 -26.22
N MET A 318 -24.25 11.37 -25.56
CA MET A 318 -25.33 12.26 -25.97
C MET A 318 -25.98 13.04 -24.81
N ASP A 319 -25.50 12.94 -23.56
CA ASP A 319 -26.18 13.55 -22.40
C ASP A 319 -25.78 15.02 -22.10
N GLU A 320 -25.47 15.80 -23.12
CA GLU A 320 -25.31 17.26 -22.95
C GLU A 320 -26.60 18.00 -23.36
N GLY A 321 -27.56 18.04 -22.43
CA GLY A 321 -28.40 19.23 -22.23
C GLY A 321 -29.79 19.31 -22.86
N LEU A 322 -30.38 18.21 -23.36
CA LEU A 322 -31.76 18.24 -23.86
C LEU A 322 -32.76 17.87 -22.75
N GLN A 323 -33.58 18.83 -22.33
CA GLN A 323 -34.77 18.55 -21.51
C GLN A 323 -35.71 17.59 -22.26
N GLU A 324 -36.23 16.61 -21.52
CA GLU A 324 -37.10 15.52 -22.02
C GLU A 324 -38.36 16.04 -22.74
N SER A 325 -38.73 17.32 -22.51
CA SER A 325 -39.92 17.97 -23.06
C SER A 325 -39.78 18.54 -24.48
N ASP A 326 -38.57 18.66 -25.05
CA ASP A 326 -38.33 19.29 -26.38
C ASP A 326 -37.73 18.35 -27.44
N LEU A 327 -37.82 17.03 -27.24
CA LEU A 327 -37.21 16.02 -28.12
C LEU A 327 -37.93 15.94 -29.48
N ARG A 328 -37.19 16.17 -30.58
CA ARG A 328 -37.67 15.94 -31.94
C ARG A 328 -37.52 14.46 -32.32
N GLU A 329 -38.26 14.02 -33.35
CA GLU A 329 -38.18 12.64 -33.85
C GLU A 329 -36.74 12.24 -34.28
N SER A 330 -35.93 13.22 -34.73
CA SER A 330 -34.50 13.06 -35.02
C SER A 330 -33.67 12.64 -33.80
N ASP A 331 -34.05 13.11 -32.60
CA ASP A 331 -33.30 12.89 -31.37
C ASP A 331 -33.56 11.48 -30.83
N TYR A 332 -34.78 10.96 -31.02
CA TYR A 332 -35.12 9.56 -30.74
C TYR A 332 -34.39 8.59 -31.66
N GLU A 333 -34.23 8.92 -32.95
CA GLU A 333 -33.47 8.08 -33.88
C GLU A 333 -31.99 8.03 -33.51
N GLN A 334 -31.42 9.16 -33.07
CA GLN A 334 -30.04 9.23 -32.62
C GLN A 334 -29.82 8.51 -31.28
N LYS A 335 -30.75 8.63 -30.32
CA LYS A 335 -30.75 7.84 -29.07
C LYS A 335 -30.79 6.34 -29.35
N ARG A 336 -31.60 5.89 -30.31
CA ARG A 336 -31.64 4.49 -30.75
C ARG A 336 -30.30 4.03 -31.32
N LYS A 337 -29.62 4.85 -32.12
CA LYS A 337 -28.29 4.53 -32.67
C LYS A 337 -27.23 4.37 -31.58
N CYS A 338 -27.25 5.22 -30.56
CA CYS A 338 -26.31 5.13 -29.42
C CYS A 338 -26.57 3.87 -28.60
N LEU A 339 -27.83 3.57 -28.30
CA LEU A 339 -28.23 2.35 -27.61
C LEU A 339 -27.85 1.09 -28.40
N GLN A 340 -28.05 1.09 -29.72
CA GLN A 340 -27.63 0.00 -30.60
C GLN A 340 -26.10 -0.21 -30.56
N ARG A 341 -25.31 0.86 -30.54
CA ARG A 341 -23.84 0.77 -30.40
C ARG A 341 -23.45 0.20 -29.03
N ALA A 342 -24.06 0.67 -27.95
CA ALA A 342 -23.81 0.15 -26.61
C ALA A 342 -24.16 -1.35 -26.50
N ARG A 343 -25.32 -1.77 -27.05
CA ARG A 343 -25.72 -3.19 -27.16
C ARG A 343 -24.69 -4.00 -27.94
N ALA A 344 -24.21 -3.50 -29.08
CA ALA A 344 -23.19 -4.19 -29.86
C ALA A 344 -21.89 -4.38 -29.06
N VAL A 345 -21.48 -3.42 -28.24
CA VAL A 345 -20.32 -3.56 -27.33
C VAL A 345 -20.57 -4.64 -26.28
N PHE A 346 -21.74 -4.65 -25.62
CA PHE A 346 -22.11 -5.69 -24.65
C PHE A 346 -22.14 -7.09 -25.28
N GLU A 347 -22.70 -7.23 -26.49
CA GLU A 347 -22.74 -8.51 -27.20
C GLU A 347 -21.34 -9.00 -27.59
N ARG A 348 -20.46 -8.09 -28.05
CA ARG A 348 -19.05 -8.40 -28.29
C ARG A 348 -18.37 -8.88 -27.02
N ALA A 349 -18.52 -8.16 -25.91
CA ALA A 349 -17.95 -8.53 -24.62
C ALA A 349 -18.46 -9.91 -24.15
N LEU A 350 -19.76 -10.18 -24.26
CA LEU A 350 -20.34 -11.50 -23.93
C LEU A 350 -19.79 -12.62 -24.79
N SER A 351 -19.60 -12.37 -26.09
CA SER A 351 -19.01 -13.35 -27.00
C SER A 351 -17.55 -13.68 -26.62
N TYR A 352 -16.80 -12.68 -26.16
CA TYR A 352 -15.43 -12.83 -25.67
C TYR A 352 -15.39 -13.66 -24.38
N PHE A 353 -16.15 -13.29 -23.35
CA PHE A 353 -16.20 -14.06 -22.09
C PHE A 353 -16.75 -15.47 -22.29
N ARG A 354 -17.61 -15.69 -23.29
CA ARG A 354 -18.10 -17.03 -23.63
C ARG A 354 -17.02 -17.92 -24.27
N THR A 355 -16.18 -17.36 -25.14
CA THR A 355 -15.25 -18.14 -25.98
C THR A 355 -13.83 -18.19 -25.42
N SER A 356 -13.34 -17.05 -24.96
CA SER A 356 -11.93 -16.85 -24.62
C SER A 356 -11.65 -17.00 -23.13
N ALA A 357 -12.63 -16.77 -22.26
CA ALA A 357 -12.48 -16.82 -20.80
C ALA A 357 -13.71 -17.44 -20.09
N PRO A 358 -14.04 -18.72 -20.37
CA PRO A 358 -15.23 -19.37 -19.80
C PRO A 358 -15.18 -19.55 -18.27
N GLU A 359 -14.00 -19.46 -17.67
CA GLU A 359 -13.78 -19.49 -16.22
C GLU A 359 -14.27 -18.22 -15.51
N LEU A 360 -14.32 -17.08 -16.20
CA LEU A 360 -14.72 -15.78 -15.64
C LEU A 360 -16.26 -15.60 -15.66
N LYS A 361 -16.97 -16.58 -15.09
CA LYS A 361 -18.43 -16.60 -15.04
C LYS A 361 -19.02 -15.47 -14.20
N GLU A 362 -18.33 -15.10 -13.14
CA GLU A 362 -18.70 -13.97 -12.28
C GLU A 362 -18.63 -12.64 -13.04
N GLU A 363 -17.55 -12.42 -13.80
CA GLU A 363 -17.38 -11.22 -14.61
C GLU A 363 -18.43 -11.13 -15.72
N ARG A 364 -18.73 -12.26 -16.37
CA ARG A 364 -19.82 -12.34 -17.34
C ARG A 364 -21.18 -12.04 -16.71
N ALA A 365 -21.42 -12.47 -15.48
CA ALA A 365 -22.66 -12.15 -14.76
C ALA A 365 -22.74 -10.66 -14.42
N MET A 366 -21.67 -10.06 -13.90
CA MET A 366 -21.58 -8.62 -13.63
C MET A 366 -21.80 -7.79 -14.90
N LEU A 367 -21.24 -8.22 -16.04
CA LEU A 367 -21.48 -7.56 -17.33
C LEU A 367 -22.98 -7.54 -17.71
N LEU A 368 -23.71 -8.62 -17.46
CA LEU A 368 -25.15 -8.69 -17.73
C LEU A 368 -25.97 -7.86 -16.74
N GLU A 369 -25.58 -7.82 -15.47
CA GLU A 369 -26.20 -6.93 -14.48
C GLU A 369 -26.01 -5.45 -14.89
N GLU A 370 -24.83 -5.07 -15.37
CA GLU A 370 -24.58 -3.71 -15.89
C GLU A 370 -25.33 -3.42 -17.19
N TRP A 371 -25.47 -4.38 -18.11
CA TRP A 371 -26.30 -4.22 -19.30
C TRP A 371 -27.77 -4.02 -18.92
N LEU A 372 -28.28 -4.77 -17.94
CA LEU A 372 -29.65 -4.63 -17.45
C LEU A 372 -29.89 -3.22 -16.86
N ASN A 373 -28.95 -2.72 -16.05
CA ASN A 373 -29.03 -1.38 -15.48
C ASN A 373 -29.03 -0.31 -16.57
N MET A 374 -28.21 -0.50 -17.61
CA MET A 374 -28.16 0.40 -18.76
C MET A 374 -29.50 0.40 -19.52
N GLU A 375 -30.04 -0.76 -19.91
CA GLU A 375 -31.35 -0.82 -20.61
C GLU A 375 -32.48 -0.20 -19.77
N SER A 376 -32.47 -0.41 -18.45
CA SER A 376 -33.44 0.22 -17.55
C SER A 376 -33.31 1.75 -17.51
N SER A 377 -32.09 2.29 -17.70
CA SER A 377 -31.86 3.74 -17.69
C SER A 377 -32.42 4.46 -18.92
N PHE A 378 -32.59 3.76 -20.05
CA PHE A 378 -33.15 4.31 -21.30
C PHE A 378 -34.68 4.27 -21.38
N GLY A 379 -35.36 3.80 -20.32
CA GLY A 379 -36.83 3.78 -20.23
C GLY A 379 -37.49 3.03 -21.38
N GLU A 380 -38.42 3.67 -22.09
CA GLU A 380 -39.20 3.07 -23.19
C GLU A 380 -38.36 2.68 -24.43
N VAL A 381 -37.15 3.24 -24.59
CA VAL A 381 -36.26 2.90 -25.71
C VAL A 381 -35.44 1.63 -25.39
N GLY A 382 -35.31 1.31 -24.09
CA GLY A 382 -34.61 0.13 -23.59
C GLY A 382 -35.43 -1.16 -23.75
N ASP A 383 -34.72 -2.29 -23.85
CA ASP A 383 -35.32 -3.63 -23.87
C ASP A 383 -34.72 -4.47 -22.73
N VAL A 384 -35.37 -4.38 -21.56
CA VAL A 384 -34.96 -5.07 -20.35
C VAL A 384 -35.20 -6.59 -20.47
N ASP A 385 -36.21 -7.00 -21.24
CA ASP A 385 -36.60 -8.41 -21.35
C ASP A 385 -35.58 -9.20 -22.17
N LEU A 386 -34.98 -8.59 -23.19
CA LEU A 386 -33.84 -9.14 -23.93
C LEU A 386 -32.68 -9.54 -23.01
N VAL A 387 -32.34 -8.70 -22.03
CA VAL A 387 -31.22 -8.96 -21.12
C VAL A 387 -31.61 -9.93 -20.01
N ARG A 388 -32.85 -9.84 -19.48
CA ARG A 388 -33.38 -10.77 -18.49
C ARG A 388 -33.33 -12.22 -18.96
N ALA A 389 -33.62 -12.46 -20.24
CA ALA A 389 -33.53 -13.79 -20.83
C ALA A 389 -32.11 -14.38 -20.81
N LYS A 390 -31.07 -13.54 -20.74
CA LYS A 390 -29.65 -13.92 -20.75
C LYS A 390 -29.04 -14.06 -19.35
N LEU A 391 -29.75 -13.65 -18.29
CA LEU A 391 -29.23 -13.64 -16.91
C LEU A 391 -28.93 -15.06 -16.37
N PRO A 392 -27.81 -15.24 -15.66
CA PRO A 392 -27.47 -16.50 -15.02
C PRO A 392 -28.24 -16.72 -13.72
N LYS A 393 -28.43 -17.99 -13.35
CA LYS A 393 -28.92 -18.39 -12.03
C LYS A 393 -27.74 -18.56 -11.08
N LYS A 394 -27.78 -17.90 -9.91
CA LYS A 394 -26.78 -18.03 -8.84
C LYS A 394 -27.00 -19.37 -8.11
N LEU A 395 -25.99 -20.24 -8.11
CA LEU A 395 -25.99 -21.53 -7.43
C LEU A 395 -24.93 -21.51 -6.33
N LYS A 396 -25.29 -21.92 -5.11
CA LYS A 396 -24.31 -22.11 -4.04
C LYS A 396 -23.66 -23.47 -4.18
N LYS A 397 -22.34 -23.52 -4.38
CA LYS A 397 -21.55 -24.74 -4.45
C LYS A 397 -20.57 -24.79 -3.28
N ARG A 398 -20.12 -26.00 -2.93
CA ARG A 398 -19.16 -26.26 -1.87
C ARG A 398 -17.93 -26.92 -2.48
N ARG A 399 -16.74 -26.35 -2.26
CA ARG A 399 -15.45 -26.99 -2.60
C ARG A 399 -14.69 -27.32 -1.33
N GLN A 400 -13.89 -28.37 -1.35
CA GLN A 400 -12.99 -28.70 -0.25
C GLN A 400 -11.76 -27.77 -0.31
N ILE A 401 -11.34 -27.25 0.84
CA ILE A 401 -10.10 -26.46 0.94
C ILE A 401 -8.95 -27.45 1.07
N GLU A 402 -8.03 -27.44 0.10
CA GLU A 402 -6.74 -28.13 0.21
C GLU A 402 -5.81 -27.26 1.07
N THR A 403 -5.25 -27.83 2.13
CA THR A 403 -4.19 -27.21 2.93
C THR A 403 -2.83 -27.58 2.33
N GLU A 404 -1.78 -26.76 2.54
CA GLU A 404 -0.45 -26.90 1.91
C GLU A 404 0.23 -28.28 2.10
N ASP A 405 -0.27 -29.11 3.03
CA ASP A 405 0.13 -30.51 3.22
C ASP A 405 -0.64 -31.49 2.31
N GLY A 406 -0.74 -31.21 1.02
CA GLY A 406 -1.29 -32.11 0.00
C GLY A 406 -2.71 -32.65 0.28
N PRO A 407 -3.22 -33.55 -0.57
CA PRO A 407 -4.51 -34.19 -0.33
C PRO A 407 -4.35 -35.21 0.80
N ALA A 408 -4.55 -34.77 2.04
CA ALA A 408 -4.62 -35.65 3.20
C ALA A 408 -5.74 -36.68 3.00
N GLY A 409 -5.34 -37.94 2.80
CA GLY A 409 -6.15 -39.11 3.06
C GLY A 409 -7.04 -39.55 1.90
N ILE A 410 -6.43 -40.20 0.90
CA ILE A 410 -7.09 -41.35 0.27
C ILE A 410 -7.50 -42.27 1.41
N CYS A 411 -8.81 -42.31 1.65
CA CYS A 411 -9.48 -43.21 2.56
C CYS A 411 -9.15 -44.64 2.12
N ALA A 412 -8.09 -45.21 2.71
CA ALA A 412 -7.76 -46.60 2.56
C ALA A 412 -8.82 -47.42 3.28
N ILE A 413 -9.97 -47.60 2.62
CA ILE A 413 -10.89 -48.69 2.88
C ILE A 413 -10.11 -49.96 2.52
N TYR A 414 -9.29 -50.45 3.44
CA TYR A 414 -8.78 -51.82 3.41
C TYR A 414 -9.92 -52.75 3.87
N ILE A 415 -10.97 -52.84 3.05
CA ILE A 415 -11.79 -54.05 3.02
C ILE A 415 -11.03 -54.98 2.07
N ARG A 416 -10.09 -55.76 2.61
CA ARG A 416 -9.50 -56.88 1.86
C ARG A 416 -9.47 -58.12 2.74
N THR A 417 -10.50 -58.93 2.50
CA THR A 417 -10.49 -60.40 2.44
C THR A 417 -10.01 -61.17 3.68
N GLY A 418 -10.92 -61.97 4.24
CA GLY A 418 -10.61 -62.92 5.28
C GLY A 418 -9.63 -64.01 4.85
N ILE A 419 -8.83 -64.43 5.83
CA ILE A 419 -8.20 -65.74 6.11
C ILE A 419 -7.86 -65.62 7.61
N VAL A 420 -8.69 -66.16 8.52
CA VAL A 420 -8.54 -67.50 9.14
C VAL A 420 -7.34 -67.57 10.11
N TYR A 421 -7.69 -67.62 11.40
CA TYR A 421 -7.03 -68.24 12.56
C TYR A 421 -6.07 -67.46 13.48
N LEU A 422 -6.39 -67.61 14.79
CA LEU A 422 -5.51 -67.68 15.97
C LEU A 422 -4.86 -66.39 16.51
N LEU A 423 -5.53 -65.74 17.48
CA LEU A 423 -5.19 -65.90 18.91
C LEU A 423 -6.10 -65.06 19.81
N LYS A 424 -6.92 -65.77 20.59
CA LYS A 424 -7.47 -65.33 21.89
C LYS A 424 -6.33 -64.88 22.80
N LEU A 425 -6.38 -63.66 23.33
CA LEU A 425 -6.31 -63.35 24.77
C LEU A 425 -6.23 -61.82 24.96
N ILE A 426 -6.89 -61.34 26.02
CA ILE A 426 -6.93 -59.96 26.52
C ILE A 426 -8.06 -59.11 25.92
N GLU A 427 -9.26 -59.63 26.13
CA GLU A 427 -10.42 -58.81 26.44
C GLU A 427 -10.26 -58.23 27.85
N THR A 428 -10.83 -57.03 28.09
CA THR A 428 -11.01 -56.35 29.38
C THR A 428 -9.84 -55.53 29.93
N LYS A 429 -9.76 -54.23 29.57
CA LYS A 429 -9.45 -53.06 30.46
C LYS A 429 -9.02 -51.74 29.78
N LEU A 430 -9.10 -51.59 28.46
CA LEU A 430 -8.67 -50.35 27.78
C LEU A 430 -9.73 -49.66 26.92
N LEU A 431 -11.02 -49.95 27.14
CA LEU A 431 -12.14 -49.40 26.35
C LEU A 431 -12.98 -48.34 27.09
N ALA A 432 -12.49 -47.79 28.21
CA ALA A 432 -13.27 -46.85 29.05
C ALA A 432 -12.54 -45.54 29.41
N ALA A 433 -11.40 -45.21 28.79
CA ALA A 433 -10.61 -44.00 29.14
C ALA A 433 -10.10 -43.20 27.92
N ALA A 434 -10.81 -43.26 26.79
CA ALA A 434 -10.55 -42.40 25.63
C ALA A 434 -11.86 -41.89 25.03
N THR A 435 -12.79 -41.46 25.89
CA THR A 435 -13.83 -40.50 25.53
C THR A 435 -13.24 -39.09 25.69
N ASN A 436 -13.39 -38.24 24.69
CA ASN A 436 -12.92 -36.84 24.58
C ASN A 436 -11.58 -36.59 23.87
N SER A 437 -11.38 -37.23 22.72
CA SER A 437 -10.82 -36.48 21.60
C SER A 437 -11.51 -36.95 20.31
N ASP A 438 -12.70 -36.40 20.06
CA ASP A 438 -13.21 -36.32 18.70
C ASP A 438 -12.17 -35.55 17.89
N ILE A 439 -11.28 -36.28 17.21
CA ILE A 439 -10.49 -35.74 16.10
C ILE A 439 -11.51 -35.54 14.98
N ALA A 440 -12.31 -34.47 15.11
CA ALA A 440 -13.09 -33.93 14.03
C ALA A 440 -12.08 -33.41 13.00
N ILE A 441 -11.75 -34.25 12.03
CA ILE A 441 -11.15 -33.81 10.77
C ILE A 441 -12.21 -32.91 10.14
N THR A 442 -12.17 -31.62 10.48
CA THR A 442 -13.00 -30.60 9.85
C THR A 442 -12.43 -30.38 8.46
N CYS A 443 -12.86 -31.19 7.49
CA CYS A 443 -12.71 -30.82 6.09
C CYS A 443 -13.40 -29.47 5.93
N ARG A 444 -12.63 -28.37 5.92
CA ARG A 444 -13.19 -27.04 5.75
C ARG A 444 -13.67 -26.95 4.31
N TYR A 445 -14.99 -26.85 4.14
CA TYR A 445 -15.59 -26.56 2.84
C TYR A 445 -15.68 -25.04 2.68
N GLU A 446 -15.23 -24.53 1.54
CA GLU A 446 -15.50 -23.17 1.13
C GLU A 446 -16.81 -23.15 0.32
N GLU A 447 -17.78 -22.37 0.77
CA GLU A 447 -18.97 -22.08 -0.01
C GLU A 447 -18.64 -20.98 -1.03
N TYR A 448 -18.81 -21.26 -2.32
CA TYR A 448 -18.64 -20.28 -3.39
C TYR A 448 -19.88 -20.21 -4.28
N ILE A 449 -20.09 -19.05 -4.91
CA ILE A 449 -21.23 -18.81 -5.79
C ILE A 449 -20.78 -19.18 -7.21
N ASP A 450 -21.50 -20.11 -7.84
CA ASP A 450 -21.32 -20.44 -9.25
C ASP A 450 -22.50 -19.88 -10.05
N TYR A 451 -22.27 -19.58 -11.33
CA TYR A 451 -23.24 -18.96 -12.21
C TYR A 451 -23.61 -19.91 -13.35
N LEU A 452 -24.88 -20.27 -13.42
CA LEU A 452 -25.43 -21.14 -14.45
C LEU A 452 -26.15 -20.31 -15.52
N PHE A 453 -25.55 -20.19 -16.69
CA PHE A 453 -26.15 -19.45 -17.81
C PHE A 453 -27.23 -20.30 -18.50
N PRO A 454 -28.32 -19.69 -19.02
CA PRO A 454 -29.39 -20.41 -19.73
C PRO A 454 -28.90 -21.34 -20.85
N GLU A 455 -27.87 -20.92 -21.60
CA GLU A 455 -27.24 -21.70 -22.66
C GLU A 455 -26.58 -23.00 -22.13
N GLU A 456 -25.94 -22.94 -20.96
CA GLU A 456 -25.30 -24.10 -20.34
C GLU A 456 -26.34 -25.11 -19.86
N THR A 457 -27.52 -24.65 -19.43
CA THR A 457 -28.61 -25.53 -18.98
C THR A 457 -29.13 -26.46 -20.06
N GLN A 458 -29.18 -26.00 -21.32
CA GLN A 458 -29.57 -26.83 -22.45
C GLN A 458 -28.53 -27.93 -22.68
N THR A 459 -27.24 -27.60 -22.61
CA THR A 459 -26.17 -28.59 -22.79
C THR A 459 -26.08 -29.62 -21.66
N THR A 460 -26.32 -29.22 -20.40
CA THR A 460 -26.34 -30.15 -19.28
C THR A 460 -27.55 -31.08 -19.33
N ASN A 461 -28.73 -30.56 -19.68
CA ASN A 461 -29.92 -31.38 -19.88
C ASN A 461 -29.71 -32.44 -20.98
N LEU A 462 -29.05 -32.07 -22.10
CA LEU A 462 -28.71 -33.01 -23.16
C LEU A 462 -27.72 -34.10 -22.70
N LYS A 463 -26.68 -33.74 -21.93
CA LYS A 463 -25.74 -34.71 -21.36
C LYS A 463 -26.40 -35.66 -20.36
N ILE A 464 -27.34 -35.16 -19.54
CA ILE A 464 -28.12 -35.97 -18.60
C ILE A 464 -29.03 -36.94 -19.38
N LEU A 465 -29.68 -36.47 -20.44
CA LEU A 465 -30.50 -37.32 -21.31
C LEU A 465 -29.66 -38.39 -22.02
N GLU A 466 -28.45 -38.06 -22.49
CA GLU A 466 -27.53 -39.02 -23.09
C GLU A 466 -27.03 -40.07 -22.07
N ALA A 467 -26.70 -39.64 -20.85
CA ALA A 467 -26.32 -40.54 -19.76
C ALA A 467 -27.49 -41.46 -19.34
N ALA A 468 -28.70 -40.92 -19.25
CA ALA A 468 -29.92 -41.68 -18.97
C ALA A 468 -30.23 -42.69 -20.09
N TYR A 469 -30.02 -42.31 -21.36
CA TYR A 469 -30.15 -43.21 -22.50
C TYR A 469 -29.12 -44.35 -22.46
N LYS A 470 -27.85 -44.05 -22.18
CA LYS A 470 -26.79 -45.06 -22.01
C LYS A 470 -27.09 -46.01 -20.86
N TRP A 471 -27.54 -45.49 -19.71
CA TRP A 471 -27.96 -46.30 -18.57
C TRP A 471 -29.14 -47.22 -18.92
N LYS A 472 -30.18 -46.69 -19.60
CA LYS A 472 -31.32 -47.49 -20.05
C LYS A 472 -30.91 -48.61 -21.02
N LYS A 473 -29.98 -48.33 -21.94
CA LYS A 473 -29.43 -49.33 -22.86
C LYS A 473 -28.66 -50.42 -22.13
N GLN A 474 -27.87 -50.07 -21.11
CA GLN A 474 -27.17 -51.04 -20.27
C GLN A 474 -28.13 -51.92 -19.46
N LYS A 475 -29.24 -51.35 -18.97
CA LYS A 475 -30.23 -52.08 -18.17
C LYS A 475 -31.08 -53.03 -19.01
N ILE A 476 -31.43 -52.64 -20.25
CA ILE A 476 -32.13 -53.54 -21.18
C ILE A 476 -31.21 -54.69 -21.61
N ALA A 477 -29.91 -54.43 -21.80
CA ALA A 477 -28.94 -55.47 -22.13
C ALA A 477 -28.66 -56.44 -20.97
N SER A 478 -29.02 -56.11 -19.72
CA SER A 478 -28.87 -57.00 -18.56
C SER A 478 -30.14 -57.78 -18.21
N ASP A 479 -31.29 -57.44 -18.79
CA ASP A 479 -32.56 -58.13 -18.57
C ASP A 479 -32.83 -59.23 -19.65
N ASP A 480 -31.99 -59.32 -20.68
CA ASP A 480 -32.04 -60.32 -21.78
C ASP A 480 -31.05 -61.51 -21.59
N ASP A 481 -30.31 -61.56 -20.48
CA ASP A 481 -29.49 -62.70 -20.00
C ASP A 481 -30.12 -63.31 -18.73
#